data_AF-A0A3M1IRY5-F1
#
_entry.id   AF-A0A3M1IRY5-F1
#
_cell.length_a   1.000
_cell.length_b   1.000
_cell.length_c   1.000
_cell.angle_alpha   90.00
_cell.angle_beta   90.00
_cell.angle_gamma   90.00
#
_symmetry.space_group_name_H-M   'P 1'
#
loop_
_entity.id
_entity.type
_entity.pdbx_description
1 polymer ?
#
loop_
_entity_poly.entity_id
_entity_poly.type
_entity_poly.pdbx_seq_one_letter_code
_entity_poly.pdbx_strand_id
1 'polypeptide(L)'
;MCADGEAGQPYDVAPSGRRCPFPCPVQAQCLPAITRSLQLRVKAVRSVVSLLLAFACALGIGLASAWHLIAHGSPLTTGEIGPWSVWYAAGNPNADPYTKAYLARSGRLPITSTNALYYFASTDEDGEPLRAECVYRIEGVPLNAMWWSLALYDEAGNLIPNKAKRHAFNRADLMRRPDGTFQIRLAPTAEHGNWLPTGKPGGLKIILRIYGPYEPTSAVRGREIENSLPEILKVACP
;
A
#
# COMPACT_ATOMS: atom_id res chain seq x y z
N MET A 1 19.71 61.11 12.51
CA MET A 1 20.24 62.42 12.98
C MET A 1 19.51 63.51 12.23
N CYS A 2 18.57 64.18 12.90
CA CYS A 2 17.96 65.42 12.45
C CYS A 2 18.46 66.50 13.40
N ALA A 3 18.96 67.60 12.83
CA ALA A 3 19.52 68.70 13.58
C ALA A 3 18.43 69.44 14.37
N ASP A 4 18.78 69.83 15.59
CA ASP A 4 17.97 70.64 16.48
C ASP A 4 17.93 72.10 15.98
N GLY A 5 16.73 72.65 15.88
CA GLY A 5 16.47 74.07 15.67
C GLY A 5 15.55 74.57 16.79
N GLU A 6 16.08 75.51 17.57
CA GLU A 6 15.50 76.12 18.77
C GLU A 6 14.11 76.74 18.57
N ALA A 7 13.37 76.76 19.67
CA ALA A 7 12.02 77.30 19.81
C ALA A 7 12.01 78.67 20.50
N GLY A 8 11.24 79.61 19.94
CA GLY A 8 10.66 80.80 20.61
C GLY A 8 11.62 81.96 20.83
N GLN A 9 11.24 83.24 20.73
CA GLN A 9 9.95 83.89 20.97
C GLN A 9 10.05 85.40 20.53
N PRO A 10 9.07 86.31 20.74
CA PRO A 10 8.06 86.70 19.74
C PRO A 10 7.92 88.24 19.54
N TYR A 11 8.12 88.84 18.35
CA TYR A 11 7.66 90.23 18.14
C TYR A 11 7.22 90.53 16.70
N ASP A 12 6.01 91.11 16.65
CA ASP A 12 5.58 92.20 15.78
C ASP A 12 5.25 92.01 14.28
N VAL A 13 3.95 92.24 14.05
CA VAL A 13 3.35 93.09 13.00
C VAL A 13 3.68 92.76 11.55
N ALA A 14 2.68 92.19 10.87
CA ALA A 14 2.60 92.19 9.42
C ALA A 14 2.25 93.59 8.87
N PRO A 15 2.89 94.01 7.77
CA PRO A 15 2.24 94.93 6.84
C PRO A 15 2.42 94.43 5.40
N SER A 16 1.48 93.62 4.91
CA SER A 16 1.02 93.71 3.52
C SER A 16 -0.15 92.75 3.30
N GLY A 17 -1.33 93.33 3.06
CA GLY A 17 -2.57 92.61 2.85
C GLY A 17 -2.63 91.87 1.53
N ARG A 18 -2.13 90.64 1.49
CA ARG A 18 -2.59 89.63 0.51
C ARG A 18 -2.96 88.34 1.25
N ARG A 19 -4.27 88.09 1.34
CA ARG A 19 -4.82 86.82 1.82
C ARG A 19 -4.54 85.75 0.76
N CYS A 20 -3.89 84.65 1.14
CA CYS A 20 -3.86 83.44 0.32
C CYS A 20 -5.29 82.87 0.23
N PRO A 21 -5.81 82.50 -0.96
CA PRO A 21 -7.21 82.10 -1.12
C PRO A 21 -7.52 80.63 -0.83
N PHE A 22 -6.55 79.83 -0.34
CA PHE A 22 -6.80 78.41 -0.07
C PHE A 22 -6.16 77.97 1.25
N PRO A 23 -6.89 77.26 2.14
CA PRO A 23 -6.25 76.54 3.22
C PRO A 23 -5.39 75.43 2.61
N CYS A 24 -4.10 75.38 2.99
CA CYS A 24 -3.26 74.21 2.71
C CYS A 24 -3.96 72.96 3.23
N PRO A 25 -4.00 71.86 2.46
CA PRO A 25 -4.51 70.59 2.97
C PRO A 25 -3.50 70.03 3.98
N VAL A 26 -3.66 70.39 5.26
CA VAL A 26 -2.98 69.74 6.37
C VAL A 26 -3.71 68.44 6.67
N GLN A 27 -3.45 67.42 5.86
CA GLN A 27 -3.72 66.03 6.22
C GLN A 27 -2.98 65.10 5.25
N ALA A 28 -1.65 65.19 5.26
CA ALA A 28 -0.83 64.07 4.88
C ALA A 28 -1.07 62.97 5.92
N GLN A 29 -1.97 62.05 5.60
CA GLN A 29 -2.17 60.83 6.39
C GLN A 29 -0.88 60.01 6.33
N CYS A 30 0.02 60.23 7.28
CA CYS A 30 1.13 59.33 7.56
C CYS A 30 0.57 58.06 8.21
N LEU A 31 -0.02 57.18 7.40
CA LEU A 31 -0.18 55.77 7.78
C LEU A 31 1.23 55.24 8.09
N PRO A 32 1.48 54.68 9.28
CA PRO A 32 2.81 54.31 9.71
C PRO A 32 3.31 53.18 8.80
N ALA A 33 4.26 53.48 7.91
CA ALA A 33 4.90 52.52 7.00
C ALA A 33 5.44 51.25 7.70
N ILE A 34 5.69 51.36 9.02
CA ILE A 34 6.10 50.28 9.93
C ILE A 34 5.05 49.16 10.02
N THR A 35 3.75 49.47 9.99
CA THR A 35 2.70 48.44 10.01
C THR A 35 2.66 47.63 8.71
N ARG A 36 2.95 48.26 7.57
CA ARG A 36 2.92 47.61 6.25
C ARG A 36 4.06 46.61 6.06
N SER A 37 5.26 46.91 6.57
CA SER A 37 6.42 46.01 6.47
C SER A 37 6.30 44.78 7.37
N LEU A 38 5.76 44.93 8.59
CA LEU A 38 5.47 43.82 9.50
C LEU A 38 4.36 42.91 8.93
N GLN A 39 3.31 43.51 8.37
CA GLN A 39 2.21 42.80 7.72
C GLN A 39 2.66 42.01 6.47
N LEU A 40 3.58 42.56 5.67
CA LEU A 40 4.16 41.87 4.52
C LEU A 40 5.04 40.68 4.94
N ARG A 41 5.85 40.83 6.01
CA ARG A 41 6.66 39.73 6.57
C ARG A 41 5.79 38.61 7.14
N VAL A 42 4.72 38.94 7.87
CA VAL A 42 3.77 37.94 8.41
C VAL A 42 3.02 37.21 7.28
N LYS A 43 2.59 37.94 6.23
CA LYS A 43 1.99 37.30 5.03
C LYS A 43 2.99 36.42 4.28
N ALA A 44 4.23 36.86 4.11
CA ALA A 44 5.28 36.07 3.47
C ALA A 44 5.60 34.80 4.27
N VAL A 45 5.77 34.91 5.59
CA VAL A 45 5.99 33.75 6.48
C VAL A 45 4.80 32.79 6.43
N ARG A 46 3.55 33.30 6.50
CA ARG A 46 2.35 32.47 6.36
C ARG A 46 2.30 31.76 5.00
N SER A 47 2.60 32.44 3.91
CA SER A 47 2.64 31.83 2.56
C SER A 47 3.72 30.76 2.45
N VAL A 48 4.92 31.00 3.00
CA VAL A 48 6.00 30.00 3.03
C VAL A 48 5.60 28.78 3.85
N VAL A 49 5.02 28.98 5.04
CA VAL A 49 4.50 27.89 5.88
C VAL A 49 3.41 27.11 5.16
N SER A 50 2.47 27.78 4.49
CA SER A 50 1.43 27.14 3.69
C SER A 50 2.00 26.33 2.53
N LEU A 51 3.02 26.83 1.83
CA LEU A 51 3.70 26.09 0.75
C LEU A 51 4.45 24.87 1.28
N LEU A 52 5.16 25.00 2.40
CA LEU A 52 5.84 23.88 3.04
C LEU A 52 4.86 22.81 3.50
N LEU A 53 3.72 23.20 4.10
CA LEU A 53 2.65 22.28 4.48
C LEU A 53 2.05 21.59 3.25
N ALA A 54 1.77 22.34 2.18
CA ALA A 54 1.25 21.76 0.94
C ALA A 54 2.23 20.74 0.33
N PHE A 55 3.53 21.05 0.33
CA PHE A 55 4.57 20.13 -0.14
C PHE A 55 4.67 18.88 0.75
N ALA A 56 4.65 19.03 2.07
CA ALA A 56 4.68 17.92 3.01
C ALA A 56 3.46 17.00 2.85
N CYS A 57 2.27 17.57 2.71
CA CYS A 57 1.05 16.81 2.44
C CYS A 57 1.13 16.08 1.09
N ALA A 58 1.58 16.75 0.02
CA ALA A 58 1.72 16.14 -1.30
C ALA A 58 2.72 14.97 -1.28
N LEU A 59 3.87 15.15 -0.62
CA LEU A 59 4.87 14.09 -0.43
C LEU A 59 4.31 12.93 0.38
N GLY A 60 3.62 13.21 1.49
CA GLY A 60 3.02 12.20 2.35
C GLY A 60 1.97 11.36 1.62
N ILE A 61 1.08 12.01 0.87
CA ILE A 61 0.05 11.33 0.06
C ILE A 61 0.70 10.53 -1.06
N GLY A 62 1.70 11.09 -1.76
CA GLY A 62 2.42 10.39 -2.83
C GLY A 62 3.16 9.15 -2.34
N LEU A 63 3.83 9.23 -1.19
CA LEU A 63 4.52 8.09 -0.59
C LEU A 63 3.54 7.05 -0.06
N ALA A 64 2.45 7.48 0.58
CA ALA A 64 1.41 6.59 1.09
C ALA A 64 0.73 5.81 -0.04
N SER A 65 0.39 6.49 -1.16
CA SER A 65 -0.23 5.84 -2.31
C SER A 65 0.73 4.86 -3.00
N ALA A 66 1.99 5.24 -3.20
CA ALA A 66 3.02 4.36 -3.74
C ALA A 66 3.22 3.12 -2.83
N TRP A 67 3.33 3.33 -1.51
CA TRP A 67 3.46 2.24 -0.55
C TRP A 67 2.25 1.29 -0.59
N HIS A 68 1.03 1.84 -0.70
CA HIS A 68 -0.20 1.07 -0.80
C HIS A 68 -0.23 0.20 -2.06
N LEU A 69 0.08 0.77 -3.23
CA LEU A 69 0.13 0.06 -4.51
C LEU A 69 1.23 -1.01 -4.54
N ILE A 70 2.37 -0.76 -3.89
CA ILE A 70 3.42 -1.76 -3.77
C ILE A 70 2.99 -2.90 -2.83
N ALA A 71 2.25 -2.60 -1.75
CA ALA A 71 1.89 -3.60 -0.75
C ALA A 71 0.76 -4.53 -1.19
N HIS A 72 -0.30 -3.98 -1.79
CA HIS A 72 -1.50 -4.74 -2.17
C HIS A 72 -1.61 -4.97 -3.69
N GLY A 73 -0.87 -4.19 -4.49
CA GLY A 73 -1.04 -4.18 -5.93
C GLY A 73 -2.18 -3.27 -6.38
N SER A 74 -2.59 -3.46 -7.63
CA SER A 74 -3.73 -2.79 -8.25
C SER A 74 -4.36 -3.72 -9.28
N PRO A 75 -5.61 -3.49 -9.71
CA PRO A 75 -6.24 -4.29 -10.77
C PRO A 75 -5.47 -4.30 -12.11
N LEU A 76 -4.53 -3.36 -12.31
CA LEU A 76 -3.69 -3.31 -13.49
C LEU A 76 -2.45 -4.23 -13.42
N THR A 77 -2.02 -4.57 -12.20
CA THR A 77 -0.78 -5.33 -11.94
C THR A 77 -1.05 -6.71 -11.37
N THR A 78 -2.16 -6.86 -10.66
CA THR A 78 -2.50 -7.99 -9.81
C THR A 78 -3.90 -8.49 -10.16
N GLY A 79 -4.06 -9.80 -10.26
CA GLY A 79 -5.37 -10.45 -10.33
C GLY A 79 -5.82 -10.87 -8.93
N GLU A 80 -7.09 -10.65 -8.62
CA GLU A 80 -7.75 -11.15 -7.40
C GLU A 80 -8.87 -12.12 -7.80
N ILE A 81 -8.80 -13.35 -7.31
CA ILE A 81 -9.75 -14.43 -7.59
C ILE A 81 -10.12 -15.06 -6.25
N GLY A 82 -11.26 -14.64 -5.70
CA GLY A 82 -11.64 -14.98 -4.33
C GLY A 82 -10.54 -14.55 -3.35
N PRO A 83 -10.07 -15.44 -2.46
CA PRO A 83 -9.00 -15.12 -1.51
C PRO A 83 -7.59 -15.08 -2.14
N TRP A 84 -7.46 -15.45 -3.42
CA TRP A 84 -6.16 -15.56 -4.08
C TRP A 84 -5.78 -14.30 -4.84
N SER A 85 -4.55 -13.85 -4.64
CA SER A 85 -3.92 -12.78 -5.40
C SER A 85 -2.74 -13.29 -6.22
N VAL A 86 -2.57 -12.77 -7.44
CA VAL A 86 -1.49 -13.17 -8.37
C VAL A 86 -0.88 -11.97 -9.07
N TRP A 87 0.45 -11.96 -9.19
CA TRP A 87 1.19 -10.91 -9.91
C TRP A 87 1.60 -11.42 -11.30
N TYR A 88 0.81 -11.10 -12.33
CA TYR A 88 0.99 -11.68 -13.67
C TYR A 88 2.31 -11.31 -14.37
N ALA A 89 2.91 -10.18 -13.99
CA ALA A 89 4.21 -9.75 -14.51
C ALA A 89 5.40 -10.25 -13.66
N ALA A 90 5.17 -11.06 -12.63
CA ALA A 90 6.23 -11.51 -11.74
C ALA A 90 7.32 -12.30 -12.50
N GLY A 91 8.59 -11.98 -12.22
CA GLY A 91 9.75 -12.62 -12.85
C GLY A 91 10.01 -12.19 -14.31
N ASN A 92 9.19 -11.28 -14.88
CA ASN A 92 9.43 -10.73 -16.21
C ASN A 92 10.43 -9.54 -16.14
N PRO A 93 11.52 -9.53 -16.94
CA PRO A 93 12.44 -8.39 -17.00
C PRO A 93 11.76 -7.06 -17.36
N ASN A 94 10.69 -7.12 -18.15
CA ASN A 94 9.89 -5.98 -18.59
C ASN A 94 8.66 -5.73 -17.71
N ALA A 95 8.61 -6.29 -16.50
CA ALA A 95 7.53 -6.03 -15.54
C ALA A 95 7.38 -4.53 -15.24
N ASP A 96 6.17 -4.13 -14.90
CA ASP A 96 5.86 -2.77 -14.50
C ASP A 96 6.63 -2.37 -13.22
N PRO A 97 6.82 -1.06 -12.97
CA PRO A 97 7.59 -0.59 -11.82
C PRO A 97 7.04 -1.03 -10.46
N TYR A 98 5.72 -1.18 -10.32
CA TYR A 98 5.10 -1.59 -9.05
C TYR A 98 5.35 -3.07 -8.77
N THR A 99 5.21 -3.95 -9.76
CA THR A 99 5.59 -5.36 -9.65
C THR A 99 7.07 -5.50 -9.30
N LYS A 100 7.96 -4.74 -9.95
CA LYS A 100 9.40 -4.74 -9.62
C LYS A 100 9.66 -4.31 -8.19
N ALA A 101 9.03 -3.23 -7.73
CA ALA A 101 9.16 -2.74 -6.37
C ALA A 101 8.62 -3.74 -5.33
N TYR A 102 7.48 -4.40 -5.62
CA TYR A 102 6.92 -5.45 -4.77
C TYR A 102 7.87 -6.65 -4.64
N LEU A 103 8.44 -7.12 -5.75
CA LEU A 103 9.41 -8.20 -5.75
C LEU A 103 10.69 -7.83 -4.98
N ALA A 104 11.22 -6.63 -5.21
CA ALA A 104 12.39 -6.12 -4.49
C ALA A 104 12.12 -6.01 -2.98
N ARG A 105 10.97 -5.47 -2.57
CA ARG A 105 10.58 -5.36 -1.15
C ARG A 105 10.37 -6.72 -0.50
N SER A 106 9.79 -7.67 -1.22
CA SER A 106 9.54 -9.00 -0.68
C SER A 106 10.78 -9.90 -0.62
N GLY A 107 11.88 -9.51 -1.27
CA GLY A 107 13.11 -10.32 -1.33
C GLY A 107 12.92 -11.63 -2.10
N ARG A 108 11.87 -11.73 -2.92
CA ARG A 108 11.53 -12.96 -3.66
C ARG A 108 12.13 -12.93 -5.06
N LEU A 109 12.55 -14.10 -5.51
CA LEU A 109 13.08 -14.33 -6.85
C LEU A 109 12.18 -15.33 -7.58
N PRO A 110 10.96 -14.93 -8.01
CA PRO A 110 10.06 -15.83 -8.71
C PRO A 110 10.61 -16.19 -10.09
N ILE A 111 10.32 -17.41 -10.52
CA ILE A 111 10.42 -17.79 -11.93
C ILE A 111 9.43 -16.93 -12.73
N THR A 112 9.75 -16.64 -13.98
CA THR A 112 8.85 -15.93 -14.90
C THR A 112 7.45 -16.55 -14.91
N SER A 113 6.43 -15.68 -14.90
CA SER A 113 5.01 -16.04 -14.88
C SER A 113 4.58 -16.93 -16.05
N THR A 114 5.34 -16.94 -17.16
CA THR A 114 5.16 -17.88 -18.27
C THR A 114 5.34 -19.34 -17.86
N ASN A 115 6.21 -19.61 -16.88
CA ASN A 115 6.57 -20.97 -16.47
C ASN A 115 6.01 -21.33 -15.10
N ALA A 116 5.86 -20.35 -14.20
CA ALA A 116 5.30 -20.58 -12.88
C ALA A 116 4.45 -19.40 -12.40
N LEU A 117 3.25 -19.70 -11.92
CA LEU A 117 2.36 -18.75 -11.27
C LEU A 117 2.36 -18.97 -9.75
N TYR A 118 2.32 -17.86 -9.01
CA TYR A 118 2.32 -17.84 -7.56
C TYR A 118 1.06 -17.13 -7.10
N TYR A 119 0.15 -17.88 -6.49
CA TYR A 119 -1.08 -17.38 -5.90
C TYR A 119 -0.87 -17.25 -4.39
N PHE A 120 -1.21 -16.08 -3.84
CA PHE A 120 -1.06 -15.76 -2.43
C PHE A 120 -2.43 -15.52 -1.83
N ALA A 121 -2.73 -16.16 -0.70
CA ALA A 121 -3.93 -15.91 0.07
C ALA A 121 -3.58 -15.50 1.50
N SER A 122 -4.20 -14.41 1.96
CA SER A 122 -4.15 -13.92 3.33
C SER A 122 -5.52 -13.79 3.98
N THR A 123 -6.58 -14.10 3.24
CA THR A 123 -7.97 -14.14 3.70
C THR A 123 -8.62 -15.49 3.37
N ASP A 124 -9.75 -15.77 4.00
CA ASP A 124 -10.66 -16.85 3.58
C ASP A 124 -11.66 -16.36 2.52
N GLU A 125 -12.57 -17.23 2.08
CA GLU A 125 -13.63 -16.92 1.11
C GLU A 125 -14.57 -15.78 1.57
N ASP A 126 -14.74 -15.60 2.88
CA ASP A 126 -15.58 -14.53 3.44
C ASP A 126 -14.83 -13.18 3.50
N GLY A 127 -13.56 -13.15 3.10
CA GLY A 127 -12.70 -11.97 3.15
C GLY A 127 -12.08 -11.71 4.52
N GLU A 128 -12.23 -12.63 5.49
CA GLU A 128 -11.66 -12.49 6.82
C GLU A 128 -10.18 -12.86 6.83
N PRO A 129 -9.31 -12.12 7.54
CA PRO A 129 -7.88 -12.45 7.62
C PRO A 129 -7.62 -13.85 8.18
N LEU A 130 -6.71 -14.58 7.53
CA LEU A 130 -6.29 -15.90 7.98
C LEU A 130 -5.48 -15.81 9.27
N ARG A 131 -5.89 -16.59 10.27
CA ARG A 131 -5.26 -16.64 11.60
C ARG A 131 -4.82 -18.07 11.93
N ALA A 132 -3.59 -18.24 12.38
CA ALA A 132 -3.00 -19.55 12.63
C ALA A 132 -3.71 -20.35 13.74
N GLU A 133 -4.40 -19.69 14.67
CA GLU A 133 -5.20 -20.31 15.73
C GLU A 133 -6.53 -20.88 15.25
N CYS A 134 -7.00 -20.51 14.06
CA CYS A 134 -8.25 -20.98 13.49
C CYS A 134 -8.07 -22.28 12.69
N VAL A 135 -9.19 -22.96 12.45
CA VAL A 135 -9.28 -24.16 11.62
C VAL A 135 -9.88 -23.79 10.27
N TYR A 136 -9.15 -24.10 9.20
CA TYR A 136 -9.59 -23.89 7.82
C TYR A 136 -9.63 -25.20 7.05
N ARG A 137 -10.40 -25.19 5.98
CA ARG A 137 -10.51 -26.26 5.01
C ARG A 137 -10.30 -25.69 3.63
N ILE A 138 -9.28 -26.19 2.94
CA ILE A 138 -9.03 -25.86 1.54
C ILE A 138 -9.63 -26.98 0.69
N GLU A 139 -10.54 -26.65 -0.22
CA GLU A 139 -11.18 -27.62 -1.09
C GLU A 139 -10.91 -27.27 -2.55
N GLY A 140 -10.51 -28.26 -3.35
CA GLY A 140 -10.12 -27.99 -4.73
C GLY A 140 -10.36 -29.17 -5.66
N VAL A 141 -10.47 -28.83 -6.93
CA VAL A 141 -10.50 -29.78 -8.05
C VAL A 141 -9.07 -29.99 -8.58
N PRO A 142 -8.82 -31.02 -9.40
CA PRO A 142 -7.53 -31.17 -10.06
C PRO A 142 -7.11 -29.91 -10.84
N LEU A 143 -6.00 -29.29 -10.45
CA LEU A 143 -5.41 -28.16 -11.16
C LEU A 143 -4.80 -28.61 -12.49
N ASN A 144 -5.12 -27.90 -13.59
CA ASN A 144 -4.56 -28.15 -14.92
C ASN A 144 -3.12 -27.60 -15.03
N ALA A 145 -2.17 -28.30 -14.40
CA ALA A 145 -0.76 -27.92 -14.38
C ALA A 145 0.18 -29.14 -14.39
N MET A 146 1.39 -28.97 -14.92
CA MET A 146 2.42 -30.00 -14.85
C MET A 146 2.77 -30.36 -13.40
N TRP A 147 2.90 -29.34 -12.53
CA TRP A 147 3.15 -29.55 -11.11
C TRP A 147 2.57 -28.41 -10.28
N TRP A 148 2.28 -28.66 -9.01
CA TRP A 148 1.87 -27.62 -8.06
C TRP A 148 2.25 -27.96 -6.62
N SER A 149 2.35 -26.95 -5.78
CA SER A 149 2.52 -27.09 -4.33
C SER A 149 1.78 -25.99 -3.57
N LEU A 150 1.24 -26.35 -2.40
CA LEU A 150 0.56 -25.46 -1.48
C LEU A 150 1.29 -25.51 -0.14
N ALA A 151 1.74 -24.36 0.35
CA ALA A 151 2.51 -24.26 1.59
C ALA A 151 2.04 -23.10 2.47
N LEU A 152 2.28 -23.25 3.78
CA LEU A 152 1.91 -22.26 4.79
C LEU A 152 3.12 -21.43 5.24
N TYR A 153 2.89 -20.15 5.48
CA TYR A 153 3.87 -19.19 5.95
C TYR A 153 3.28 -18.33 7.06
N ASP A 154 4.14 -17.86 7.95
CA ASP A 154 3.76 -16.83 8.92
C ASP A 154 3.58 -15.46 8.25
N GLU A 155 3.15 -14.47 9.02
CA GLU A 155 2.98 -13.09 8.55
C GLU A 155 4.27 -12.48 7.98
N ALA A 156 5.43 -12.86 8.53
CA ALA A 156 6.75 -12.44 8.07
C ALA A 156 7.23 -13.17 6.80
N GLY A 157 6.52 -14.22 6.36
CA GLY A 157 6.85 -15.00 5.18
C GLY A 157 7.82 -16.15 5.45
N ASN A 158 8.05 -16.53 6.71
CA ASN A 158 8.87 -17.69 7.06
C ASN A 158 8.05 -18.97 7.04
N LEU A 159 8.73 -20.09 6.80
CA LEU A 159 8.13 -21.41 6.88
C LEU A 159 7.76 -21.73 8.33
N ILE A 160 6.54 -22.22 8.55
CA ILE A 160 6.04 -22.49 9.90
C ILE A 160 6.75 -23.75 10.47
N PRO A 161 7.53 -23.62 11.56
CA PRO A 161 8.20 -24.75 12.16
C PRO A 161 7.17 -25.66 12.84
N ASN A 162 7.24 -26.96 12.58
CA ASN A 162 6.34 -27.93 13.19
C ASN A 162 7.04 -29.27 13.44
N LYS A 163 6.58 -29.97 14.48
CA LYS A 163 7.15 -31.27 14.90
C LYS A 163 6.93 -32.38 13.88
N ALA A 164 5.87 -32.26 13.07
CA ALA A 164 5.52 -33.23 12.03
C ALA A 164 6.42 -33.13 10.77
N LYS A 165 7.30 -32.12 10.69
CA LYS A 165 8.11 -31.79 9.50
C LYS A 165 7.29 -31.72 8.21
N ARG A 166 6.04 -31.29 8.31
CA ARG A 166 5.09 -31.18 7.20
C ARG A 166 4.80 -29.72 6.93
N HIS A 167 5.25 -29.22 5.78
CA HIS A 167 5.21 -27.79 5.48
C HIS A 167 4.42 -27.44 4.23
N ALA A 168 4.14 -28.44 3.39
CA ALA A 168 3.44 -28.27 2.14
C ALA A 168 2.75 -29.57 1.74
N PHE A 169 1.73 -29.43 0.90
CA PHE A 169 1.26 -30.51 0.03
C PHE A 169 1.61 -30.17 -1.42
N ASN A 170 1.78 -31.20 -2.24
CA ASN A 170 2.08 -31.05 -3.65
C ASN A 170 1.25 -32.08 -4.45
N ARG A 171 1.37 -32.02 -5.77
CA ARG A 171 0.65 -32.91 -6.68
C ARG A 171 0.81 -34.41 -6.35
N ALA A 172 1.96 -34.86 -5.84
CA ALA A 172 2.30 -36.26 -5.61
C ALA A 172 1.94 -36.78 -4.20
N ASP A 173 2.09 -35.95 -3.17
CA ASP A 173 1.96 -36.39 -1.78
C ASP A 173 0.55 -36.18 -1.19
N LEU A 174 -0.32 -35.50 -1.94
CA LEU A 174 -1.69 -35.20 -1.51
C LEU A 174 -2.61 -36.42 -1.71
N MET A 175 -3.32 -36.82 -0.66
CA MET A 175 -4.37 -37.82 -0.78
C MET A 175 -5.61 -37.21 -1.45
N ARG A 176 -6.10 -37.82 -2.53
CA ARG A 176 -7.29 -37.38 -3.26
C ARG A 176 -8.51 -38.19 -2.87
N ARG A 177 -9.68 -37.58 -3.02
CA ARG A 177 -10.96 -38.29 -2.92
C ARG A 177 -11.21 -39.14 -4.17
N PRO A 178 -12.15 -40.11 -4.13
CA PRO A 178 -12.47 -40.96 -5.29
C PRO A 178 -12.95 -40.20 -6.54
N ASP A 179 -13.54 -39.02 -6.36
CA ASP A 179 -13.98 -38.12 -7.44
C ASP A 179 -12.83 -37.26 -8.03
N GLY A 180 -11.61 -37.42 -7.53
CA GLY A 180 -10.42 -36.67 -7.96
C GLY A 180 -10.22 -35.33 -7.26
N THR A 181 -11.22 -34.84 -6.51
CA THR A 181 -11.10 -33.63 -5.68
C THR A 181 -10.16 -33.85 -4.51
N PHE A 182 -9.76 -32.76 -3.86
CA PHE A 182 -8.95 -32.84 -2.66
C PHE A 182 -9.46 -31.89 -1.58
N GLN A 183 -9.05 -32.21 -0.36
CA GLN A 183 -9.27 -31.40 0.83
C GLN A 183 -7.96 -31.31 1.58
N ILE A 184 -7.59 -30.12 2.04
CA ILE A 184 -6.48 -29.89 2.97
C ILE A 184 -7.05 -29.23 4.22
N ARG A 185 -6.70 -29.75 5.38
CA ARG A 185 -7.13 -29.21 6.68
C ARG A 185 -6.00 -28.40 7.27
N LEU A 186 -6.26 -27.13 7.59
CA LEU A 186 -5.31 -26.26 8.27
C LEU A 186 -5.75 -26.15 9.73
N ALA A 187 -4.92 -26.59 10.66
CA ALA A 187 -5.24 -26.51 12.08
C ALA A 187 -3.96 -26.48 12.93
N PRO A 188 -3.99 -25.84 14.12
CA PRO A 188 -2.85 -25.87 15.04
C PRO A 188 -2.69 -27.26 15.69
N THR A 189 -3.81 -27.96 15.89
CA THR A 189 -3.86 -29.33 16.45
C THR A 189 -3.83 -30.38 15.35
N ALA A 190 -3.28 -31.56 15.66
CA ALA A 190 -3.19 -32.67 14.72
C ALA A 190 -4.58 -33.15 14.29
N GLU A 191 -4.77 -33.28 12.97
CA GLU A 191 -5.97 -33.83 12.36
C GLU A 191 -5.62 -34.96 11.39
N HIS A 192 -6.64 -35.74 11.03
CA HIS A 192 -6.50 -36.86 10.09
C HIS A 192 -6.38 -36.39 8.63
N GLY A 193 -5.79 -37.22 7.79
CA GLY A 193 -5.68 -36.99 6.34
C GLY A 193 -4.68 -35.91 5.98
N ASN A 194 -5.05 -35.05 5.02
CA ASN A 194 -4.21 -33.97 4.50
C ASN A 194 -4.15 -32.77 5.45
N TRP A 195 -3.69 -32.98 6.67
CA TRP A 195 -3.54 -31.92 7.66
C TRP A 195 -2.22 -31.17 7.49
N LEU A 196 -2.26 -29.82 7.47
CA LEU A 196 -1.10 -28.93 7.58
C LEU A 196 -1.12 -28.17 8.91
N PRO A 197 -0.03 -28.21 9.69
CA PRO A 197 0.08 -27.46 10.94
C PRO A 197 0.19 -25.94 10.69
N THR A 198 -0.70 -25.16 11.29
CA THR A 198 -0.68 -23.68 11.21
C THR A 198 0.26 -23.02 12.22
N GLY A 199 0.72 -23.75 13.23
CA GLY A 199 1.74 -23.28 14.18
C GLY A 199 1.19 -22.43 15.33
N LYS A 200 1.93 -21.38 15.69
CA LYS A 200 1.56 -20.48 16.81
C LYS A 200 0.53 -19.44 16.35
N PRO A 201 -0.29 -18.90 17.26
CA PRO A 201 -1.23 -17.82 16.94
C PRO A 201 -0.57 -16.64 16.23
N GLY A 202 -1.27 -16.02 15.29
CA GLY A 202 -0.77 -14.92 14.47
C GLY A 202 -1.24 -15.00 13.02
N GLY A 203 -0.76 -14.06 12.19
CA GLY A 203 -1.12 -14.01 10.77
C GLY A 203 -0.63 -15.23 10.00
N LEU A 204 -1.51 -15.79 9.17
CA LEU A 204 -1.26 -16.94 8.33
C LEU A 204 -1.31 -16.54 6.86
N LYS A 205 -0.35 -17.01 6.07
CA LYS A 205 -0.33 -16.81 4.61
C LYS A 205 -0.23 -18.16 3.91
N ILE A 206 -1.01 -18.33 2.87
CA ILE A 206 -0.99 -19.53 2.02
C ILE A 206 -0.40 -19.15 0.68
N ILE A 207 0.53 -19.96 0.19
CA ILE A 207 1.10 -19.78 -1.14
C ILE A 207 0.87 -21.06 -1.94
N LEU A 208 0.10 -20.93 -3.03
CA LEU A 208 -0.07 -21.95 -4.05
C LEU A 208 0.84 -21.63 -5.23
N ARG A 209 1.75 -22.55 -5.54
CA ARG A 209 2.69 -22.46 -6.66
C ARG A 209 2.25 -23.42 -7.74
N ILE A 210 2.13 -22.93 -8.95
CA ILE A 210 1.70 -23.70 -10.11
C ILE A 210 2.78 -23.62 -11.18
N TYR A 211 3.29 -24.76 -11.61
CA TYR A 211 4.38 -24.89 -12.58
C TYR A 211 3.88 -25.55 -13.86
N GLY A 212 4.31 -25.00 -15.00
CA GLY A 212 3.86 -25.45 -16.32
C GLY A 212 2.34 -25.44 -16.42
N PRO A 213 1.66 -24.29 -16.22
CA PRO A 213 0.24 -24.17 -16.52
C PRO A 213 0.01 -24.56 -17.98
N TYR A 214 -0.79 -25.59 -18.23
CA TYR A 214 -0.91 -26.19 -19.57
C TYR A 214 -1.90 -25.39 -20.41
N GLU A 215 -1.42 -24.44 -21.21
CA GLU A 215 -2.14 -23.97 -22.40
C GLU A 215 -1.25 -23.20 -23.42
N PRO A 216 -1.50 -23.33 -24.75
CA PRO A 216 -0.56 -22.94 -25.81
C PRO A 216 -0.62 -21.47 -26.26
N THR A 217 -1.53 -20.64 -25.73
CA THR A 217 -1.76 -19.28 -26.25
C THR A 217 -1.89 -18.24 -25.13
N SER A 218 -1.21 -17.10 -25.33
CA SER A 218 -0.87 -16.09 -24.33
C SER A 218 -2.02 -15.31 -23.69
N ALA A 219 -3.27 -15.49 -24.15
CA ALA A 219 -4.44 -14.74 -23.66
C ALA A 219 -5.42 -15.57 -22.80
N VAL A 220 -5.27 -16.90 -22.76
CA VAL A 220 -6.18 -17.82 -22.03
C VAL A 220 -5.49 -18.49 -20.83
N ARG A 221 -4.15 -18.44 -20.80
CA ARG A 221 -3.25 -19.08 -19.82
C ARG A 221 -3.62 -18.96 -18.32
N GLY A 222 -4.32 -17.90 -17.91
CA GLY A 222 -4.74 -17.67 -16.52
C GLY A 222 -6.14 -18.18 -16.19
N ARG A 223 -7.09 -18.07 -17.13
CA ARG A 223 -8.53 -18.18 -16.82
C ARG A 223 -8.98 -19.57 -16.38
N GLU A 224 -8.45 -20.63 -16.99
CA GLU A 224 -8.80 -22.00 -16.63
C GLU A 224 -8.25 -22.39 -15.25
N ILE A 225 -7.04 -21.93 -14.93
CA ILE A 225 -6.45 -22.14 -13.60
C ILE A 225 -7.18 -21.31 -12.56
N GLU A 226 -7.51 -20.06 -12.87
CA GLU A 226 -8.29 -19.17 -12.01
C GLU A 226 -9.65 -19.78 -11.65
N ASN A 227 -10.33 -20.43 -12.60
CA ASN A 227 -11.60 -21.14 -12.35
C ASN A 227 -11.44 -22.42 -11.50
N SER A 228 -10.23 -22.96 -11.39
CA SER A 228 -9.95 -24.20 -10.65
C SER A 228 -9.16 -23.96 -9.35
N LEU A 229 -8.95 -22.69 -8.97
CA LEU A 229 -8.31 -22.37 -7.70
C LEU A 229 -9.13 -22.94 -6.53
N PRO A 230 -8.45 -23.51 -5.52
CA PRO A 230 -9.15 -24.11 -4.41
C PRO A 230 -9.72 -23.04 -3.48
N GLU A 231 -10.91 -23.29 -2.94
CA GLU A 231 -11.56 -22.40 -2.00
C GLU A 231 -10.93 -22.52 -0.61
N ILE A 232 -10.89 -21.43 0.16
CA ILE A 232 -10.39 -21.43 1.54
C ILE A 232 -11.53 -21.14 2.51
N LEU A 233 -12.09 -22.19 3.11
CA LEU A 233 -13.25 -22.10 3.99
C LEU A 233 -12.85 -22.11 5.46
N LYS A 234 -13.38 -21.15 6.22
CA LYS A 234 -13.25 -21.13 7.68
C LYS A 234 -14.18 -22.16 8.31
N VAL A 235 -13.62 -23.03 9.15
CA VAL A 235 -14.39 -24.10 9.82
C VAL A 235 -14.71 -23.72 11.25
N ALA A 236 -13.72 -23.23 11.98
CA ALA A 236 -13.86 -22.83 13.37
C ALA A 236 -12.77 -21.83 13.75
N CYS A 237 -13.08 -20.94 14.68
CA CYS A 237 -12.10 -20.13 15.39
C CYS A 237 -12.39 -20.17 16.89
N PRO A 238 -11.37 -20.03 17.74
CA PRO A 238 -11.53 -19.77 19.17
C PRO A 238 -12.32 -18.48 19.44
#